data_AF-A0A7Z0MP71-F1
#
_entry.id   AF-A0A7Z0MP71-F1
#
_cell.length_a   1.000
_cell.length_b   1.000
_cell.length_c   1.000
_cell.angle_alpha   90.00
_cell.angle_beta   90.00
_cell.angle_gamma   90.00
#
_symmetry.space_group_name_H-M   'P 1'
#
loop_
_entity.id
_entity.type
_entity.pdbx_description
1 polymer ?
#
loop_
_entity_poly.entity_id
_entity_poly.type
_entity_poly.pdbx_seq_one_letter_code
_entity_poly.pdbx_strand_id
1 'polypeptide(L)'
;MKTKQTLPQRFFTGVTEIPKTIMALAFLIIIATGAFIQRVDSRIQAFLCQDDPALLYRDQVEETFGLKDPMVIAIVNKGEHGIFNPQTLQLIQWLTDEVMEMPEINRDRVVSLATEDNISGNEEGMLVEAFYKDPPKTQLDADNMRIAVMDFPLYLGSLVARDGSATLIVTEVYDVNQAPEVYEKYAP
;
A
#
# COMPACT_ATOMS: atom_id res chain seq x y z
N MET A 1 -14.70 -22.97 69.36
CA MET A 1 -14.04 -21.72 68.92
C MET A 1 -14.28 -21.54 67.43
N LYS A 2 -15.14 -20.59 67.01
CA LYS A 2 -15.27 -20.21 65.59
C LYS A 2 -14.19 -19.17 65.28
N THR A 3 -13.15 -19.58 64.57
CA THR A 3 -12.07 -18.70 64.11
C THR A 3 -12.69 -17.59 63.26
N LYS A 4 -12.55 -16.32 63.67
CA LYS A 4 -12.98 -15.17 62.87
C LYS A 4 -12.16 -15.19 61.58
N GLN A 5 -12.77 -15.60 60.47
CA GLN A 5 -12.11 -15.58 59.17
C GLN A 5 -11.74 -14.14 58.82
N THR A 6 -10.48 -13.94 58.44
CA THR A 6 -9.99 -12.63 58.00
C THR A 6 -10.59 -12.29 56.64
N LEU A 7 -10.73 -11.00 56.32
CA LEU A 7 -11.25 -10.53 55.02
C LEU A 7 -10.63 -11.24 53.80
N PRO A 8 -9.30 -11.49 53.75
CA PRO A 8 -8.69 -12.22 52.64
C PRO A 8 -9.11 -13.69 52.55
N GLN A 9 -9.33 -14.36 53.69
CA GLN A 9 -9.75 -15.77 53.70
C GLN A 9 -11.18 -15.93 53.19
N ARG A 10 -12.09 -15.01 53.55
CA ARG A 10 -13.48 -15.02 53.07
C ARG A 10 -13.56 -14.77 51.57
N PHE A 11 -12.73 -13.87 51.06
CA PHE A 11 -12.61 -13.62 49.62
C PHE A 11 -12.08 -14.86 48.88
N PHE A 12 -11.00 -15.47 49.38
CA PHE A 12 -10.39 -16.66 48.76
C PHE A 12 -11.34 -17.86 48.74
N THR A 13 -12.05 -18.13 49.83
CA THR A 13 -13.04 -19.22 49.89
C THR A 13 -14.24 -18.93 48.99
N GLY A 14 -14.75 -17.70 48.99
CA GLY A 14 -15.86 -17.31 48.10
C GLY A 14 -15.51 -17.42 46.61
N VAL A 15 -14.25 -17.17 46.23
CA VAL A 15 -13.79 -17.32 44.84
C VAL A 15 -13.62 -18.80 44.45
N THR A 16 -13.15 -19.64 45.37
CA THR A 16 -12.89 -21.07 45.08
C THR A 16 -14.10 -21.98 45.21
N GLU A 17 -15.18 -21.54 45.88
CA GLU A 17 -16.43 -22.31 46.03
C GLU A 17 -17.33 -22.30 44.78
N ILE A 18 -17.18 -21.31 43.89
CA ILE A 18 -18.00 -21.15 42.67
C ILE A 18 -17.18 -21.00 41.38
N PRO A 19 -16.17 -21.87 41.12
CA PRO A 19 -15.14 -21.67 40.10
C PRO A 19 -15.71 -21.62 38.67
N LYS A 20 -16.75 -22.40 38.38
CA LYS A 20 -17.40 -22.43 37.05
C LYS A 20 -18.06 -21.09 36.71
N THR A 21 -18.69 -20.44 37.69
CA THR A 21 -19.37 -19.15 37.47
C THR A 21 -18.37 -18.02 37.29
N ILE A 22 -17.27 -18.02 38.04
CA ILE A 22 -16.20 -17.01 37.91
C ILE A 22 -15.48 -17.17 36.58
N MET A 23 -15.19 -18.41 36.15
CA MET A 23 -14.62 -18.66 34.82
C MET A 23 -15.57 -18.22 33.70
N ALA A 24 -16.88 -18.53 33.81
CA ALA A 24 -17.87 -18.09 32.83
C ALA A 24 -18.00 -16.56 32.79
N LEU A 25 -17.99 -15.90 33.96
CA LEU A 25 -18.04 -14.44 34.05
C LEU A 25 -16.78 -13.79 33.48
N ALA A 26 -15.59 -14.31 33.82
CA ALA A 26 -14.33 -13.84 33.26
C ALA A 26 -14.29 -14.00 31.74
N PHE A 27 -14.72 -15.15 31.23
CA PHE A 27 -14.81 -15.39 29.78
C PHE A 27 -15.81 -14.46 29.10
N LEU A 28 -16.96 -14.19 29.74
CA LEU A 28 -17.96 -13.26 29.24
C LEU A 28 -17.44 -11.81 29.24
N ILE A 29 -16.70 -11.40 30.27
CA ILE A 29 -16.01 -10.09 30.31
C ILE A 29 -14.95 -10.02 29.21
N ILE A 30 -14.18 -11.08 28.97
CA ILE A 30 -13.19 -11.12 27.88
C ILE A 30 -13.87 -10.97 26.52
N ILE A 31 -14.94 -11.73 26.26
CA ILE A 31 -15.71 -11.62 25.00
C ILE A 31 -16.32 -10.22 24.85
N ALA A 32 -16.93 -9.70 25.91
CA ALA A 32 -17.52 -8.37 25.89
C ALA A 32 -16.46 -7.32 25.57
N THR A 33 -15.34 -7.32 26.30
CA THR A 33 -14.25 -6.35 26.09
C THR A 33 -13.63 -6.50 24.72
N GLY A 34 -13.41 -7.73 24.25
CA GLY A 34 -12.90 -8.01 22.91
C GLY A 34 -13.83 -7.50 21.81
N ALA A 35 -15.15 -7.61 21.99
CA ALA A 35 -16.14 -7.08 21.06
C ALA A 35 -16.19 -5.54 21.03
N PHE A 36 -15.72 -4.88 22.09
CA PHE A 36 -15.64 -3.41 22.17
C PHE A 36 -14.31 -2.82 21.69
N ILE A 37 -13.32 -3.64 21.30
CA ILE A 37 -12.09 -3.13 20.67
C ILE A 37 -12.46 -2.61 19.28
N GLN A 38 -12.56 -1.29 19.16
CA GLN A 38 -12.73 -0.62 17.87
C GLN A 38 -11.41 -0.65 17.09
N ARG A 39 -11.49 -0.58 15.76
CA ARG A 39 -10.32 -0.46 14.87
C ARG A 39 -9.44 0.70 15.34
N VAL A 40 -8.16 0.42 15.56
CA VAL A 40 -7.16 1.45 15.86
C VAL A 40 -6.83 2.18 14.56
N ASP A 41 -6.97 3.50 14.55
CA ASP A 41 -6.50 4.32 13.44
C ASP A 41 -4.96 4.27 13.43
N SER A 42 -4.40 3.56 12.45
CA SER A 42 -2.97 3.34 12.29
C SER A 42 -2.26 4.48 11.56
N ARG A 43 -2.99 5.53 11.16
CA ARG A 43 -2.41 6.68 10.46
C ARG A 43 -1.51 7.46 11.41
N ILE A 44 -0.30 7.80 10.93
CA ILE A 44 0.66 8.65 11.67
C ILE A 44 0.02 9.96 12.13
N GLN A 45 -0.90 10.48 11.31
CA GLN A 45 -1.61 11.74 11.52
C GLN A 45 -2.58 11.70 12.70
N ALA A 46 -3.13 10.52 13.03
CA ALA A 46 -4.02 10.35 14.18
C ALA A 46 -3.29 10.56 15.52
N PHE A 47 -1.95 10.56 15.51
CA PHE A 47 -1.11 10.84 16.67
C PHE A 47 -0.70 12.31 16.79
N LEU A 48 -1.05 13.16 15.82
CA LEU A 48 -0.78 14.60 15.85
C LEU A 48 -1.98 15.37 16.41
N CYS A 49 -1.72 16.51 17.06
CA CYS A 49 -2.80 17.43 17.47
C CYS A 49 -3.49 18.00 16.23
N GLN A 50 -4.81 18.22 16.28
CA GLN A 50 -5.56 18.74 15.14
C GLN A 50 -5.06 20.11 14.65
N ASP A 51 -4.51 20.94 15.55
CA ASP A 51 -3.97 22.27 15.23
C ASP A 51 -2.48 22.26 14.85
N ASP A 52 -1.90 21.09 14.55
CA ASP A 52 -0.49 21.00 14.17
C ASP A 52 -0.24 21.74 12.83
N PRO A 53 0.71 22.69 12.76
CA PRO A 53 1.01 23.42 11.54
C PRO A 53 1.36 22.54 10.34
N ALA A 54 1.91 21.34 10.56
CA ALA A 54 2.23 20.39 9.49
C ALA A 54 0.96 19.79 8.87
N LEU A 55 -0.09 19.55 9.65
CA LEU A 55 -1.39 19.09 9.13
C LEU A 55 -2.06 20.19 8.29
N LEU A 56 -2.11 21.41 8.83
CA LEU A 56 -2.71 22.55 8.14
C LEU A 56 -2.01 22.86 6.80
N TYR A 57 -0.68 22.78 6.78
CA TYR A 57 0.08 22.98 5.54
C TYR A 57 -0.18 21.87 4.52
N ARG A 58 -0.25 20.61 4.96
CA ARG A 58 -0.57 19.49 4.09
C ARG A 58 -1.96 19.66 3.47
N ASP A 59 -2.97 19.97 4.28
CA ASP A 59 -4.35 20.15 3.82
C ASP A 59 -4.44 21.28 2.78
N GLN A 60 -3.69 22.36 2.98
CA GLN A 60 -3.61 23.45 2.00
C GLN A 60 -2.93 23.02 0.69
N VAL A 61 -1.87 22.21 0.76
CA VAL A 61 -1.19 21.66 -0.42
C VAL A 61 -2.10 20.68 -1.17
N GLU A 62 -2.84 19.84 -0.45
CA GLU A 62 -3.82 18.91 -1.02
C GLU A 62 -4.97 19.67 -1.70
N GLU A 63 -5.52 20.71 -1.06
CA GLU A 63 -6.58 21.55 -1.64
C GLU A 63 -6.09 22.29 -2.90
N THR A 64 -4.85 22.79 -2.88
CA THR A 64 -4.31 23.60 -3.98
C THR A 64 -3.84 22.76 -5.17
N PHE A 65 -3.16 21.64 -4.90
CA PHE A 65 -2.48 20.84 -5.93
C PHE A 65 -3.11 19.46 -6.17
N GLY A 66 -4.07 19.06 -5.34
CA GLY A 66 -4.70 17.73 -5.40
C GLY A 66 -3.74 16.60 -5.08
N LEU A 67 -2.63 16.88 -4.39
CA LEU A 67 -1.60 15.88 -4.09
C LEU A 67 -2.05 14.99 -2.94
N LYS A 68 -2.33 13.73 -3.27
CA LYS A 68 -2.66 12.68 -2.30
C LYS A 68 -1.45 11.82 -2.02
N ASP A 69 -1.44 11.18 -0.86
CA ASP A 69 -0.42 10.17 -0.53
C ASP A 69 -0.54 8.98 -1.49
N PRO A 70 0.45 8.72 -2.36
CA PRO A 70 0.36 7.64 -3.34
C PRO A 70 0.66 6.29 -2.69
N MET A 71 -0.02 5.25 -3.17
CA MET A 71 0.36 3.86 -2.95
C MET A 71 1.38 3.45 -4.01
N VAL A 72 2.45 2.78 -3.58
CA VAL A 72 3.55 2.37 -4.46
C VAL A 72 3.77 0.86 -4.34
N ILE A 73 3.78 0.17 -5.48
CA ILE A 73 4.15 -1.23 -5.60
C ILE A 73 5.51 -1.29 -6.29
N ALA A 74 6.52 -1.77 -5.57
CA ALA A 74 7.87 -1.93 -6.11
C ALA A 74 8.08 -3.35 -6.65
N ILE A 75 8.46 -3.45 -7.92
CA ILE A 75 8.81 -4.72 -8.58
C ILE A 75 10.31 -4.74 -8.75
N VAL A 76 10.97 -5.72 -8.12
CA VAL A 76 12.42 -5.86 -8.10
C VAL A 76 12.82 -7.18 -8.73
N ASN A 77 13.68 -7.12 -9.75
CA ASN A 77 14.31 -8.27 -10.36
C ASN A 77 15.81 -8.00 -10.55
N LYS A 78 16.64 -8.75 -9.82
CA LYS A 78 18.11 -8.64 -9.87
C LYS A 78 18.76 -9.71 -10.75
N GLY A 79 17.99 -10.35 -11.63
CA GLY A 79 18.51 -11.25 -12.65
C GLY A 79 19.36 -10.52 -13.70
N GLU A 80 19.93 -11.27 -14.63
CA GLU A 80 20.84 -10.75 -15.67
C GLU A 80 20.25 -9.58 -16.47
N HIS A 81 18.97 -9.65 -16.81
CA HIS A 81 18.27 -8.62 -17.59
C HIS A 81 17.53 -7.58 -16.72
N GLY A 82 17.63 -7.67 -15.38
CA GLY A 82 16.86 -6.83 -14.47
C GLY A 82 15.35 -7.01 -14.65
N ILE A 83 14.59 -5.91 -14.64
CA ILE A 83 13.15 -5.92 -14.95
C ILE A 83 12.84 -6.03 -16.45
N PHE A 84 13.83 -5.89 -17.33
CA PHE A 84 13.66 -5.91 -18.78
C PHE A 84 13.74 -7.34 -19.33
N ASN A 85 12.80 -8.17 -18.91
CA ASN A 85 12.59 -9.50 -19.46
C ASN A 85 11.09 -9.73 -19.69
N PRO A 86 10.69 -10.60 -20.64
CA PRO A 86 9.29 -10.85 -20.96
C PRO A 86 8.41 -11.16 -19.74
N GLN A 87 8.92 -11.97 -18.82
CA GLN A 87 8.16 -12.41 -17.65
C GLN A 87 7.86 -11.24 -16.71
N THR A 88 8.84 -10.38 -16.46
CA THR A 88 8.67 -9.23 -15.55
C THR A 88 7.84 -8.13 -16.19
N LEU A 89 8.02 -7.86 -17.48
CA LEU A 89 7.21 -6.86 -18.20
C LEU A 89 5.75 -7.29 -18.32
N GLN A 90 5.48 -8.58 -18.54
CA GLN A 90 4.12 -9.12 -18.50
C GLN A 90 3.51 -9.02 -17.09
N LEU A 91 4.30 -9.26 -16.05
CA LEU A 91 3.85 -9.08 -14.67
C LEU A 91 3.49 -7.62 -14.38
N ILE A 92 4.30 -6.66 -14.85
CA ILE A 92 4.03 -5.22 -14.70
C ILE A 92 2.72 -4.85 -15.38
N GLN A 93 2.51 -5.30 -16.63
CA GLN A 93 1.25 -5.09 -17.34
C GLN A 93 0.07 -5.64 -16.54
N TRP A 94 0.13 -6.93 -16.19
CA TRP A 94 -0.96 -7.59 -15.46
C TRP A 94 -1.26 -6.91 -14.11
N LEU A 95 -0.24 -6.59 -13.31
CA LEU A 95 -0.44 -5.87 -12.05
C LEU A 95 -1.02 -4.47 -12.25
N THR A 96 -0.59 -3.77 -13.30
CA THR A 96 -1.14 -2.45 -13.63
C THR A 96 -2.62 -2.56 -13.97
N ASP A 97 -3.00 -3.54 -14.79
CA ASP A 97 -4.39 -3.78 -15.18
C ASP A 97 -5.26 -4.13 -13.97
N GLU A 98 -4.80 -5.04 -13.10
CA GLU A 98 -5.51 -5.40 -11.87
C GLU A 98 -5.70 -4.21 -10.93
N VAL A 99 -4.67 -3.38 -10.77
CA VAL A 99 -4.75 -2.15 -9.95
C VAL A 99 -5.75 -1.17 -10.56
N MET A 100 -5.73 -0.99 -11.88
CA MET A 100 -6.73 -0.16 -12.56
C MET A 100 -8.14 -0.74 -12.39
N GLU A 101 -8.34 -2.06 -12.34
CA GLU A 101 -9.65 -2.66 -12.14
C GLU A 101 -10.26 -2.47 -10.74
N MET A 102 -9.47 -2.05 -9.75
CA MET A 102 -9.97 -1.80 -8.41
C MET A 102 -10.88 -0.54 -8.38
N PRO A 103 -12.13 -0.65 -7.88
CA PRO A 103 -13.07 0.47 -7.85
C PRO A 103 -12.63 1.60 -6.91
N GLU A 104 -11.82 1.30 -5.90
CA GLU A 104 -11.29 2.29 -4.96
C GLU A 104 -10.11 3.11 -5.54
N ILE A 105 -9.55 2.67 -6.66
CA ILE A 105 -8.37 3.28 -7.30
C ILE A 105 -8.78 4.27 -8.39
N ASN A 106 -8.10 5.42 -8.40
CA ASN A 106 -8.21 6.37 -9.49
C ASN A 106 -7.39 5.90 -10.70
N ARG A 107 -8.07 5.26 -11.65
CA ARG A 107 -7.50 4.74 -12.90
C ARG A 107 -6.66 5.76 -13.66
N ASP A 108 -7.09 7.03 -13.69
CA ASP A 108 -6.41 8.11 -14.41
C ASP A 108 -5.10 8.57 -13.72
N ARG A 109 -4.82 8.05 -12.51
CA ARG A 109 -3.63 8.36 -11.70
C ARG A 109 -2.74 7.13 -11.49
N VAL A 110 -2.91 6.08 -12.30
CA VAL A 110 -2.03 4.91 -12.28
C VAL A 110 -0.84 5.14 -13.22
N VAL A 111 0.36 5.20 -12.64
CA VAL A 111 1.62 5.45 -13.34
C VAL A 111 2.49 4.19 -13.26
N SER A 112 2.81 3.60 -14.40
CA SER A 112 3.75 2.49 -14.53
C SER A 112 4.37 2.44 -15.93
N LEU A 113 5.35 1.57 -16.14
CA LEU A 113 5.88 1.30 -17.50
C LEU A 113 4.85 0.74 -18.49
N ALA A 114 3.65 0.35 -18.02
CA ALA A 114 2.54 -0.08 -18.88
C ALA A 114 1.63 1.08 -19.31
N THR A 115 1.60 2.17 -18.56
CA THR A 115 0.73 3.34 -18.84
C THR A 115 1.49 4.54 -19.37
N GLU A 116 2.79 4.63 -19.09
CA GLU A 116 3.64 5.74 -19.50
C GLU A 116 4.08 5.66 -20.96
N ASP A 117 4.20 6.83 -21.59
CA ASP A 117 4.62 6.97 -22.98
C ASP A 117 6.14 7.08 -23.12
N ASN A 118 6.66 6.49 -24.19
CA ASN A 118 7.98 6.78 -24.69
C ASN A 118 7.98 8.11 -25.46
N ILE A 119 8.74 9.09 -24.97
CA ILE A 119 8.87 10.40 -25.61
C ILE A 119 10.30 10.53 -26.16
N SER A 120 10.40 10.67 -27.47
CA SER A 120 11.68 10.89 -28.17
C SER A 120 11.60 12.08 -29.12
N GLY A 121 12.76 12.70 -29.38
CA GLY A 121 12.88 13.84 -30.30
C GLY A 121 13.66 13.46 -31.56
N ASN A 122 13.17 13.85 -32.72
CA ASN A 122 13.87 13.71 -34.01
C ASN A 122 13.86 15.03 -34.80
N GLU A 123 14.42 15.04 -36.01
CA GLU A 123 14.50 16.24 -36.87
C GLU A 123 13.12 16.80 -37.28
N GLU A 124 12.06 15.99 -37.21
CA GLU A 124 10.68 16.35 -37.57
C GLU A 124 9.86 16.84 -36.36
N GLY A 125 10.31 16.56 -35.13
CA GLY A 125 9.66 17.03 -33.91
C GLY A 125 9.72 16.05 -32.74
N MET A 126 8.66 16.03 -31.94
CA MET A 126 8.50 15.15 -30.78
C MET A 126 7.60 13.97 -31.16
N LEU A 127 8.07 12.75 -30.90
CA LEU A 127 7.31 11.51 -31.05
C LEU A 127 6.90 11.01 -29.66
N VAL A 128 5.61 10.77 -29.47
CA VAL A 128 5.00 10.28 -28.23
C VAL A 128 4.22 9.02 -28.55
N GLU A 129 4.70 7.88 -28.06
CA GLU A 129 4.10 6.58 -28.31
C GLU A 129 4.26 5.69 -27.06
N ALA A 130 3.30 4.81 -26.79
CA ALA A 130 3.47 3.82 -25.72
C ALA A 130 4.73 2.97 -25.95
N PHE A 131 5.41 2.55 -24.87
CA PHE A 131 6.58 1.67 -24.97
C PHE A 131 6.27 0.35 -25.69
N TYR A 132 5.04 -0.13 -25.55
CA TYR A 132 4.52 -1.30 -26.24
C TYR A 132 2.99 -1.27 -26.29
N LYS A 133 2.40 -1.93 -27.29
CA LYS A 133 0.94 -2.19 -27.33
C LYS A 133 0.57 -3.48 -26.57
N ASP A 134 1.42 -4.48 -26.71
CA ASP A 134 1.35 -5.75 -26.00
C ASP A 134 2.68 -5.97 -25.29
N PRO A 135 2.70 -6.50 -24.06
CA PRO A 135 3.95 -6.69 -23.32
C PRO A 135 4.91 -7.60 -24.11
N PRO A 136 6.22 -7.29 -24.10
CA PRO A 136 7.24 -8.06 -24.82
C PRO A 136 7.15 -9.57 -24.57
N LYS A 137 7.21 -10.35 -25.65
CA LYS A 137 7.19 -11.83 -25.61
C LYS A 137 8.58 -12.43 -25.76
N THR A 138 9.52 -11.68 -26.32
CA THR A 138 10.90 -12.11 -26.55
C THR A 138 11.88 -11.22 -25.80
N GLN A 139 13.06 -11.75 -25.48
CA GLN A 139 14.09 -10.97 -24.83
C GLN A 139 14.57 -9.80 -25.70
N LEU A 140 14.61 -9.98 -27.02
CA LEU A 140 14.99 -8.93 -27.95
C LEU A 140 14.05 -7.71 -27.86
N ASP A 141 12.75 -7.94 -27.77
CA ASP A 141 11.76 -6.87 -27.62
C ASP A 141 11.92 -6.16 -26.26
N ALA A 142 12.19 -6.92 -25.20
CA ALA A 142 12.45 -6.38 -23.87
C ALA A 142 13.75 -5.54 -23.82
N ASP A 143 14.78 -5.96 -24.56
CA ASP A 143 16.05 -5.22 -24.67
C ASP A 143 15.87 -3.90 -25.45
N ASN A 144 15.03 -3.89 -26.49
CA ASN A 144 14.67 -2.64 -27.18
C ASN A 144 13.95 -1.66 -26.24
N MET A 145 13.02 -2.17 -25.43
CA MET A 145 12.35 -1.37 -24.40
C MET A 145 13.35 -0.84 -23.37
N ARG A 146 14.32 -1.65 -22.95
CA ARG A 146 15.40 -1.22 -22.05
C ARG A 146 16.13 -0.01 -22.62
N ILE A 147 16.49 -0.05 -23.90
CA ILE A 147 17.20 1.07 -24.56
C ILE A 147 16.33 2.32 -24.51
N ALA A 148 15.06 2.23 -24.91
CA ALA A 148 14.14 3.37 -24.92
C ALA A 148 13.93 3.98 -23.51
N VAL A 149 13.65 3.13 -22.51
CA VAL A 149 13.45 3.58 -21.12
C VAL A 149 14.72 4.20 -20.54
N MET A 150 15.88 3.62 -20.83
CA MET A 150 17.16 4.12 -20.33
C MET A 150 17.62 5.42 -21.02
N ASP A 151 17.12 5.68 -22.23
CA ASP A 151 17.39 6.92 -22.96
C ASP A 151 16.51 8.09 -22.51
N PHE A 152 15.56 7.85 -21.59
CA PHE A 152 14.69 8.88 -21.03
C PHE A 152 14.99 9.16 -19.55
N PRO A 153 15.85 10.16 -19.24
CA PRO A 153 16.33 10.40 -17.87
C PRO A 153 15.24 10.72 -16.84
N LEU A 154 14.06 11.17 -17.29
CA LEU A 154 12.95 11.52 -16.39
C LEU A 154 12.33 10.31 -15.71
N TYR A 155 12.44 9.10 -16.28
CA TYR A 155 12.01 7.85 -15.63
C TYR A 155 13.07 7.25 -14.72
N LEU A 156 14.34 7.59 -14.92
CA LEU A 156 15.45 6.99 -14.18
C LEU A 156 15.62 7.61 -12.78
N GLY A 157 15.32 6.80 -11.77
CA GLY A 157 15.33 7.18 -10.35
C GLY A 157 13.99 7.68 -9.83
N SER A 158 12.98 7.81 -10.69
CA SER A 158 11.61 8.18 -10.34
C SER A 158 10.64 7.00 -10.51
N LEU A 159 10.71 6.31 -11.66
CA LEU A 159 9.85 5.18 -12.02
C LEU A 159 10.64 3.87 -12.20
N VAL A 160 11.88 3.97 -12.67
CA VAL A 160 12.77 2.84 -12.95
C VAL A 160 14.10 3.05 -12.26
N ALA A 161 14.64 2.01 -11.64
CA ALA A 161 15.98 2.07 -11.05
C ALA A 161 17.03 2.33 -12.13
N ARG A 162 18.06 3.13 -11.80
CA ARG A 162 19.12 3.51 -12.75
C ARG A 162 19.93 2.33 -13.30
N ASP A 163 19.94 1.20 -12.60
CA ASP A 163 20.58 -0.05 -13.03
C ASP A 163 19.62 -0.99 -13.79
N GLY A 164 18.32 -0.65 -13.84
CA GLY A 164 17.27 -1.46 -14.45
C GLY A 164 16.80 -2.63 -13.60
N SER A 165 17.17 -2.69 -12.32
CA SER A 165 16.82 -3.80 -11.42
C SER A 165 15.44 -3.68 -10.79
N ALA A 166 14.78 -2.52 -10.90
CA ALA A 166 13.47 -2.30 -10.30
C ALA A 166 12.63 -1.28 -11.07
N THR A 167 11.32 -1.36 -10.88
CA THR A 167 10.35 -0.34 -11.31
C THR A 167 9.22 -0.20 -10.30
N LEU A 168 8.47 0.90 -10.39
CA LEU A 168 7.32 1.19 -9.54
C LEU A 168 6.03 1.16 -10.35
N ILE A 169 4.96 0.71 -9.71
CA ILE A 169 3.57 1.04 -10.07
C ILE A 169 3.08 2.00 -9.00
N VAL A 170 2.77 3.23 -9.38
CA VAL A 170 2.31 4.29 -8.48
C VAL A 170 0.82 4.50 -8.73
N THR A 171 0.03 4.57 -7.67
CA THR A 171 -1.42 4.69 -7.76
C THR A 171 -1.99 5.53 -6.63
N GLU A 172 -3.15 6.13 -6.86
CA GLU A 172 -3.89 6.91 -5.87
C GLU A 172 -5.28 6.31 -5.62
N VAL A 173 -5.71 6.29 -4.36
CA VAL A 173 -7.10 5.97 -4.00
C VAL A 173 -7.98 7.21 -4.14
N TYR A 174 -9.27 7.03 -4.46
CA TYR A 174 -10.21 8.15 -4.52
C TYR A 174 -10.36 8.85 -3.17
N ASP A 175 -10.40 8.09 -2.08
CA ASP A 175 -10.49 8.60 -0.72
C ASP A 175 -9.29 8.12 0.10
N VAL A 176 -8.41 9.04 0.47
CA VAL A 176 -7.20 8.75 1.27
C VAL A 176 -7.57 8.13 2.62
N ASN A 177 -8.75 8.45 3.15
CA ASN A 177 -9.22 7.85 4.41
C ASN A 177 -9.51 6.35 4.27
N GLN A 178 -9.79 5.88 3.06
CA GLN A 178 -10.06 4.47 2.77
C GLN A 178 -8.80 3.69 2.41
N ALA A 179 -7.64 4.36 2.27
CA ALA A 179 -6.38 3.69 1.92
C ALA A 179 -6.09 2.48 2.84
N PRO A 180 -6.22 2.56 4.19
CA PRO A 180 -5.96 1.41 5.06
C PRO A 180 -6.87 0.21 4.78
N GLU A 181 -8.12 0.45 4.39
CA GLU A 181 -9.11 -0.59 4.11
C GLU A 181 -8.84 -1.26 2.76
N VAL A 182 -8.41 -0.47 1.76
CA VAL A 182 -7.92 -0.99 0.49
C VAL A 182 -6.69 -1.86 0.73
N TYR A 183 -5.72 -1.42 1.55
CA TYR A 183 -4.58 -2.24 1.93
C TYR A 183 -5.00 -3.53 2.62
N GLU A 184 -5.87 -3.50 3.65
CA GLU A 184 -6.33 -4.73 4.33
C GLU A 184 -7.06 -5.70 3.40
N LYS A 185 -7.81 -5.17 2.43
CA LYS A 185 -8.62 -5.97 1.49
C LYS A 185 -7.76 -6.71 0.47
N TYR A 186 -6.63 -6.12 0.06
CA TYR A 186 -5.80 -6.62 -1.04
C TYR A 186 -4.38 -7.04 -0.60
N ALA A 187 -4.01 -6.83 0.66
CA ALA A 187 -2.75 -7.33 1.20
C ALA A 187 -2.76 -8.87 1.30
N PRO A 188 -1.65 -9.54 0.96
CA PRO A 188 -1.50 -11.00 1.06
C PRO A 188 -1.41 -11.52 2.49
#